data_AF-A0A537X8E7-F1
#
_entry.id   AF-A0A537X8E7-F1
#
_cell.length_a   1.000
_cell.length_b   1.000
_cell.length_c   1.000
_cell.angle_alpha   90.00
_cell.angle_beta   90.00
_cell.angle_gamma   90.00
#
_symmetry.space_group_name_H-M   'P 1'
#
loop_
_entity.id
_entity.type
_entity.pdbx_description
1 polymer ?
#
loop_
_entity_poly.entity_id
_entity_poly.type
_entity_poly.pdbx_seq_one_letter_code
_entity_poly.pdbx_strand_id
1 'polypeptide(L)' 'MQLSKSSAKVLRAFLDDPDEEQYGFGLMRSTRVKSGSLYPILERFERLRWIEGYDESIDEHAEGR' A
#
# COMPACT_ATOMS: atom_id res chain seq x y z
N MET A 1 11.52 -16.67 -0.66
CA MET A 1 11.20 -15.28 -0.26
C MET A 1 10.93 -15.25 1.24
N GLN A 2 11.57 -14.35 1.99
CA GLN A 2 11.31 -14.18 3.42
C GLN A 2 10.36 -12.99 3.63
N LEU A 3 9.25 -13.22 4.34
CA LEU A 3 8.27 -12.18 4.65
C LEU A 3 8.57 -11.60 6.04
N SER A 4 8.86 -10.30 6.11
CA SER A 4 9.04 -9.61 7.39
C SER A 4 7.68 -9.46 8.10
N LYS A 5 7.69 -9.21 9.42
CA LYS A 5 6.46 -8.91 10.17
C LYS A 5 5.70 -7.72 9.58
N SER A 6 6.41 -6.68 9.12
CA SER A 6 5.79 -5.52 8.46
C SER A 6 5.17 -5.91 7.12
N SER A 7 5.87 -6.71 6.31
CA SER A 7 5.34 -7.20 5.03
C SER A 7 4.10 -8.06 5.22
N ALA A 8 4.08 -8.93 6.24
CA ALA A 8 2.91 -9.74 6.56
C ALA A 8 1.69 -8.91 6.98
N LYS A 9 1.90 -7.82 7.75
CA LYS A 9 0.82 -6.90 8.13
C LYS A 9 0.22 -6.18 6.92
N VAL A 10 1.08 -5.70 6.02
CA VAL A 10 0.63 -5.00 4.80
C VAL A 10 -0.09 -5.97 3.87
N LEU A 11 0.46 -7.17 3.66
CA LEU A 11 -0.21 -8.20 2.85
C LEU A 11 -1.58 -8.57 3.42
N ARG A 12 -1.70 -8.68 4.75
CA ARG A 12 -2.99 -8.96 5.39
C ARG A 12 -4.03 -7.86 5.11
N ALA A 13 -3.63 -6.60 4.98
CA ALA A 13 -4.57 -5.52 4.66
C ALA A 13 -5.20 -5.71 3.27
N PHE A 14 -4.41 -6.15 2.27
CA PHE A 14 -4.93 -6.49 0.94
C PHE A 14 -5.72 -7.81 0.90
N LEU A 15 -5.50 -8.72 1.85
CA LEU A 15 -6.23 -9.99 1.90
C LEU A 15 -7.56 -9.90 2.68
N ASP A 16 -7.79 -8.82 3.41
CA ASP A 16 -9.06 -8.60 4.12
C ASP A 16 -10.19 -8.35 3.11
N ASP A 17 -9.91 -7.52 2.10
CA ASP A 17 -10.74 -7.33 0.91
C ASP A 17 -9.82 -7.08 -0.31
N PRO A 18 -9.63 -8.08 -1.20
CA PRO A 18 -8.72 -7.97 -2.36
C PRO A 18 -9.20 -7.02 -3.46
N ASP A 19 -10.50 -6.71 -3.51
CA ASP A 19 -11.07 -5.82 -4.51
C ASP A 19 -11.11 -4.36 -4.01
N GLU A 20 -10.82 -4.12 -2.72
CA GLU A 20 -10.78 -2.78 -2.14
C GLU A 20 -9.47 -2.05 -2.47
N GLU A 21 -9.59 -0.84 -3.02
CA GLU A 21 -8.46 0.06 -3.25
C GLU A 21 -7.88 0.55 -1.92
N GLN A 22 -6.55 0.44 -1.77
CA GLN A 22 -5.86 0.81 -0.53
C GLN A 22 -4.95 2.02 -0.73
N TYR A 23 -5.23 3.10 -0.01
CA TYR A 23 -4.40 4.30 0.00
C TYR A 23 -3.20 4.14 0.94
N GLY A 24 -2.02 4.60 0.51
CA GLY A 24 -0.78 4.53 1.31
C GLY A 24 -0.93 5.12 2.71
N PHE A 25 -1.65 6.24 2.86
CA PHE A 25 -1.94 6.82 4.18
C PHE A 25 -2.85 5.92 5.04
N GLY A 26 -3.89 5.33 4.43
CA GLY A 26 -4.77 4.36 5.08
C GLY A 26 -3.99 3.13 5.56
N LEU A 27 -3.14 2.58 4.70
CA LEU A 27 -2.26 1.45 5.03
C LEU A 27 -1.30 1.77 6.17
N MET A 28 -0.69 2.95 6.21
CA MET A 28 0.15 3.35 7.34
C MET A 28 -0.63 3.35 8.66
N ARG A 29 -1.86 3.88 8.65
CA ARG A 29 -2.72 3.97 9.83
C ARG A 29 -3.18 2.58 10.30
N SER A 30 -3.63 1.73 9.39
CA SER A 30 -4.17 0.40 9.71
C SER A 30 -3.07 -0.59 10.12
N THR A 31 -1.93 -0.59 9.42
CA THR A 31 -0.84 -1.56 9.66
C THR A 31 0.16 -1.10 10.74
N ARG A 32 0.19 0.20 11.04
CA ARG A 32 1.22 0.90 11.84
C ARG A 32 2.64 0.76 11.25
N VAL A 33 2.75 0.57 9.94
CA VAL A 33 4.03 0.55 9.21
C VAL A 33 4.32 1.97 8.74
N LYS A 34 5.53 2.47 8.99
CA LYS A 34 5.96 3.81 8.57
C LYS A 34 6.23 3.86 7.06
N SER A 35 6.07 5.03 6.44
CA SER A 35 6.30 5.27 5.00
C SER A 35 7.63 4.69 4.49
N GLY A 36 8.74 4.94 5.19
CA GLY A 36 10.06 4.45 4.80
C GLY A 36 10.21 2.92 4.74
N SER A 37 9.27 2.16 5.31
CA SER A 37 9.18 0.70 5.12
C SER A 37 7.99 0.29 4.26
N LEU A 38 6.90 1.06 4.27
CA LEU A 38 5.68 0.74 3.52
C LEU A 38 5.94 0.77 2.02
N TYR A 39 6.49 1.85 1.47
CA TYR A 39 6.68 1.98 0.02
C TYR A 39 7.63 0.91 -0.56
N PRO A 40 8.78 0.58 0.06
CA PRO A 40 9.60 -0.55 -0.39
C PRO A 40 8.90 -1.92 -0.30
N ILE A 41 7.90 -2.07 0.57
CA ILE A 41 7.08 -3.29 0.63
C ILE A 41 6.08 -3.31 -0.53
N LEU A 42 5.40 -2.19 -0.81
CA LEU A 42 4.44 -2.08 -1.91
C LEU A 42 5.13 -2.30 -3.26
N GLU A 43 6.27 -1.62 -3.50
CA GLU A 43 7.08 -1.81 -4.71
C GLU A 43 7.47 -3.28 -4.89
N ARG A 44 7.83 -3.97 -3.81
CA ARG A 44 8.13 -5.40 -3.86
C ARG A 44 6.92 -6.23 -4.24
N PHE A 45 5.76 -5.94 -3.68
CA PHE A 45 4.52 -6.67 -3.99
C PHE A 45 4.08 -6.45 -5.44
N GLU A 46 4.20 -5.23 -5.96
CA GLU A 46 3.98 -4.93 -7.39
C GLU A 46 4.95 -5.66 -8.30
N ARG A 47 6.25 -5.67 -7.96
CA ARG A 47 7.26 -6.44 -8.71
C ARG A 47 6.97 -7.94 -8.74
N LEU A 48 6.32 -8.46 -7.70
CA LEU A 48 5.85 -9.84 -7.63
C LEU A 48 4.47 -10.05 -8.27
N ARG A 49 3.86 -8.98 -8.80
CA ARG A 49 2.51 -8.96 -9.39
C ARG A 49 1.41 -9.39 -8.41
N TRP A 50 1.60 -9.08 -7.13
CA TRP A 50 0.62 -9.41 -6.07
C TRP A 50 -0.43 -8.33 -5.88
N ILE A 51 -0.06 -7.10 -6.16
CA ILE A 51 -0.93 -5.93 -6.15
C ILE A 51 -0.67 -5.16 -7.44
N GLU A 52 -1.63 -4.32 -7.81
CA GLU A 52 -1.47 -3.32 -8.86
C GLU A 52 -1.55 -1.95 -8.20
N GLY A 53 -0.63 -1.07 -8.57
CA GLY A 53 -0.63 0.33 -8.15
C GLY A 53 -1.03 1.21 -9.31
N TYR A 54 -1.80 2.24 -9.00
CA TYR A 54 -2.17 3.30 -9.94
C TYR A 54 -1.78 4.62 -9.33
N ASP A 55 -1.29 5.53 -10.17
CA ASP A 55 -1.09 6.92 -9.76
C ASP A 55 -2.48 7.56 -9.66
N GLU A 56 -2.82 8.08 -8.48
CA GLU A 56 -4.08 8.78 -8.30
C GLU A 56 -4.02 10.03 -9.16
N SER A 57 -4.79 10.07 -10.25
CA SER A 57 -4.89 11.24 -11.14
C SER A 57 -5.67 12.35 -10.42
N ILE A 58 -5.11 12.86 -9.34
CA ILE A 58 -5.61 14.06 -8.66
C ILE A 58 -5.09 15.23 -9.46
N ASP A 59 -6.00 16.00 -10.06
CA ASP A 59 -5.69 17.36 -10.47
C ASP A 59 -5.45 18.16 -9.17
N GLU A 60 -4.17 18.31 -8.79
CA GLU A 60 -3.69 18.97 -7.57
C GLU A 60 -4.30 20.38 -7.39
N HIS A 61 -4.79 20.98 -8.49
CA HIS A 61 -5.42 22.29 -8.51
C HIS A 61 -6.93 22.31 -8.22
N ALA A 62 -7.65 21.19 -8.33
CA ALA A 62 -9.11 21.14 -8.19
C ALA A 62 -9.58 20.91 -6.73
N GLU A 63 -8.75 20.27 -5.90
CA GLU A 63 -9.14 19.78 -4.57
C GLU A 63 -8.42 20.51 -3.42
N GLY A 64 -7.96 21.75 -3.62
CA GLY A 64 -7.67 22.73 -2.58
C GLY A 64 -7.01 22.20 -1.28
N ARG A 65 -5.92 21.44 -1.41
CA ARG A 65 -5.03 21.05 -0.31
C ARG A 65 -3.65 21.66 -0.50
#